data_AF-A0A0D8HV47-F1
#
_entry.id   AF-A0A0D8HV47-F1
#
_cell.length_a   1.000
_cell.length_b   1.000
_cell.length_c   1.000
_cell.angle_alpha   90.00
_cell.angle_beta   90.00
_cell.angle_gamma   90.00
#
_symmetry.space_group_name_H-M   'P 1'
#
loop_
_entity.id
_entity.type
_entity.pdbx_description
1 polymer ?
#
loop_
_entity_poly.entity_id
_entity_poly.type
_entity_poly.pdbx_seq_one_letter_code
_entity_poly.pdbx_strand_id
1 'polypeptide(L)'
;MGLCFLALFGIYDTVSEIAGRGTIALRYRRSVSKKPTKSRPALILLVLVSAAVCLSLGWWQWERFEAVGGSGQNLGYALQWPLFAAFVVYAYRKFVQLEDADPDEVEAEEAAAEPREIPADLLPQRPRAQFGDAELDADDPEARQMLEYNDYLAQLAAREPDRSTT
;
A
#
# COMPACT_ATOMS: atom_id res chain seq x y z
N MET A 1 -9.36 24.74 -29.90
CA MET A 1 -9.37 25.02 -28.44
C MET A 1 -10.73 24.79 -27.76
N GLY A 2 -11.88 24.80 -28.48
CA GLY A 2 -13.21 24.65 -27.85
C GLY A 2 -13.56 23.26 -27.28
N LEU A 3 -13.06 22.17 -27.87
CA LEU A 3 -13.38 20.80 -27.43
C LEU A 3 -12.74 20.42 -26.08
N CYS A 4 -11.57 20.96 -25.74
CA CYS A 4 -10.94 20.76 -24.42
C CYS A 4 -11.75 21.41 -23.30
N PHE A 5 -12.30 22.60 -23.55
CA PHE A 5 -13.11 23.30 -22.57
C PHE A 5 -14.45 22.58 -22.37
N LEU A 6 -15.09 22.12 -23.45
CA LEU A 6 -16.36 21.37 -23.38
C LEU A 6 -16.23 20.00 -22.70
N ALA A 7 -15.14 19.27 -22.88
CA ALA A 7 -14.93 17.99 -22.20
C ALA A 7 -14.62 18.16 -20.71
N LEU A 8 -13.76 19.13 -20.35
CA LEU A 8 -13.51 19.43 -18.93
C LEU A 8 -14.75 20.04 -18.25
N PHE A 9 -15.46 20.94 -18.94
CA PHE A 9 -16.69 21.55 -18.43
C PHE A 9 -17.82 20.53 -18.34
N GLY A 10 -17.98 19.62 -19.30
CA GLY A 10 -18.97 18.55 -19.25
C GLY A 10 -18.70 17.50 -18.17
N ILE A 11 -17.42 17.18 -17.90
CA ILE A 11 -17.02 16.30 -16.78
C ILE A 11 -17.20 17.04 -15.45
N TYR A 12 -16.83 18.33 -15.37
CA TYR A 12 -17.02 19.13 -14.16
C TYR A 12 -18.51 19.35 -13.87
N ASP A 13 -19.33 19.57 -14.89
CA ASP A 13 -20.79 19.77 -14.80
C ASP A 13 -21.50 18.46 -14.47
N THR A 14 -21.07 17.31 -15.01
CA THR A 14 -21.59 15.98 -14.61
C THR A 14 -21.21 15.63 -13.17
N VAL A 15 -19.96 15.89 -12.78
CA VAL A 15 -19.49 15.70 -11.39
C VAL A 15 -20.16 16.68 -10.44
N SER A 16 -20.39 17.93 -10.86
CA SER A 16 -21.08 18.97 -10.09
C SER A 16 -22.59 18.74 -10.02
N GLU A 17 -23.22 18.17 -11.03
CA GLU A 17 -24.65 17.81 -11.02
C GLU A 17 -24.90 16.57 -10.14
N ILE A 18 -23.97 15.62 -10.13
CA ILE A 18 -23.98 14.47 -9.20
C ILE A 18 -23.67 14.92 -7.76
N ALA A 19 -22.78 15.89 -7.56
CA ALA A 19 -22.48 16.48 -6.25
C ALA A 19 -23.57 17.49 -5.77
N GLY A 20 -24.23 18.16 -6.72
CA GLY A 20 -25.18 19.25 -6.51
C GLY A 20 -26.61 18.80 -6.26
N ARG A 21 -26.97 17.56 -6.66
CA ARG A 21 -28.22 16.90 -6.25
C ARG A 21 -28.27 16.47 -4.78
N GLY A 22 -27.28 16.85 -3.97
CA GLY A 22 -27.18 16.48 -2.55
C GLY A 22 -27.37 17.62 -1.54
N THR A 23 -27.72 18.85 -1.96
CA THR A 23 -27.80 19.99 -1.01
C THR A 23 -29.12 20.75 -1.08
N ILE A 24 -30.20 20.08 -0.65
CA ILE A 24 -31.34 20.78 -0.04
C ILE A 24 -31.66 20.11 1.30
N ALA A 25 -31.25 20.82 2.36
CA ALA A 25 -31.72 20.77 3.74
C ALA A 25 -31.86 19.40 4.44
N LEU A 26 -30.93 19.12 5.35
CA LEU A 26 -31.28 18.64 6.70
C LEU A 26 -30.12 18.93 7.67
N ARG A 27 -30.26 20.03 8.41
CA ARG A 27 -29.70 20.13 9.77
C ARG A 27 -30.42 19.08 10.61
N TYR A 28 -29.82 17.89 10.75
CA TYR A 28 -30.09 17.03 11.88
C TYR A 28 -28.78 16.45 12.38
N ARG A 29 -28.35 16.96 13.53
CA ARG A 29 -27.38 16.37 14.43
C ARG A 29 -27.51 14.83 14.40
N ARG A 30 -26.60 14.15 13.71
CA ARG A 30 -26.43 12.71 13.83
C ARG A 30 -25.02 12.44 14.31
N SER A 31 -24.87 12.53 15.62
CA SER A 31 -23.98 11.66 16.36
C SER A 31 -24.41 10.21 16.05
N VAL A 32 -23.80 9.61 15.04
CA VAL A 32 -23.86 8.17 14.83
C VAL A 32 -22.46 7.69 15.03
N SER A 33 -22.23 7.06 16.18
CA SER A 33 -21.11 6.15 16.34
C SER A 33 -21.25 5.11 15.23
N LYS A 34 -20.52 5.27 14.13
CA LYS A 34 -20.50 4.27 13.08
C LYS A 34 -19.72 3.10 13.65
N LYS A 35 -20.41 1.99 13.91
CA LYS A 35 -19.76 0.68 13.86
C LYS A 35 -18.93 0.64 12.57
N PRO A 36 -17.69 0.15 12.57
CA PRO A 36 -16.92 0.01 11.34
C PRO A 36 -17.61 -1.03 10.46
N THR A 37 -18.60 -0.59 9.68
CA THR A 37 -19.17 -1.38 8.60
C THR A 37 -18.11 -1.42 7.52
N LYS A 38 -17.67 -2.63 7.12
CA LYS A 38 -16.80 -2.83 5.95
C LYS A 38 -17.39 -2.04 4.78
N SER A 39 -16.80 -0.90 4.43
CA SER A 39 -17.40 0.06 3.49
C SER A 39 -17.14 -0.35 2.03
N ARG A 40 -17.47 -1.60 1.71
CA ARG A 40 -17.36 -2.20 0.36
C ARG A 40 -18.00 -1.33 -0.73
N PRO A 41 -19.25 -0.82 -0.59
CA PRO A 41 -19.86 -0.03 -1.67
C PRO A 41 -19.15 1.31 -1.92
N ALA A 42 -18.56 1.93 -0.89
CA ALA A 42 -17.83 3.17 -1.05
C ALA A 42 -16.53 2.96 -1.85
N LEU A 43 -15.82 1.86 -1.58
CA LEU A 43 -14.61 1.49 -2.33
C LEU A 43 -14.93 1.10 -3.78
N ILE A 44 -16.02 0.36 -4.01
CA ILE A 44 -16.48 0.03 -5.38
C ILE A 44 -16.74 1.32 -6.16
N LEU A 45 -17.47 2.27 -5.56
CA LEU A 45 -17.79 3.54 -6.22
C LEU A 45 -16.52 4.35 -6.52
N LEU A 46 -15.57 4.40 -5.57
CA LEU A 46 -14.27 5.03 -5.77
C LEU A 46 -13.51 4.41 -6.96
N VAL A 47 -13.47 3.08 -7.04
CA VAL A 47 -12.80 2.34 -8.12
C VAL A 47 -13.44 2.62 -9.48
N LEU A 48 -14.78 2.60 -9.55
CA LEU A 48 -15.51 2.88 -10.79
C LEU A 48 -15.28 4.32 -11.27
N VAL A 49 -15.36 5.30 -10.36
CA VAL A 49 -15.08 6.70 -10.69
C VAL A 49 -13.64 6.87 -11.17
N SER A 50 -12.68 6.27 -10.47
CA SER A 50 -11.26 6.36 -10.84
C SER A 50 -10.98 5.72 -12.21
N ALA A 51 -11.57 4.54 -12.47
CA ALA A 51 -11.45 3.86 -13.76
C ALA A 51 -12.08 4.68 -14.89
N ALA A 52 -13.27 5.27 -14.67
CA ALA A 52 -13.93 6.12 -15.66
C ALA A 52 -13.09 7.36 -15.99
N VAL A 53 -12.50 8.02 -14.99
CA VAL A 53 -11.59 9.17 -15.20
C VAL A 53 -10.37 8.75 -16.03
N CYS A 54 -9.73 7.63 -15.68
CA CYS A 54 -8.57 7.14 -16.42
C CYS A 54 -8.92 6.82 -17.88
N LEU A 55 -10.01 6.10 -18.14
CA LEU A 55 -10.43 5.78 -19.50
C LEU A 55 -10.81 7.03 -20.31
N SER A 56 -11.45 8.02 -19.69
CA SER A 56 -11.76 9.30 -20.33
C SER A 56 -10.50 10.05 -20.76
N LEU A 57 -9.47 10.06 -19.91
CA LEU A 57 -8.16 10.64 -20.23
C LEU A 57 -7.45 9.87 -21.35
N GLY A 58 -7.48 8.53 -21.32
CA GLY A 58 -6.92 7.68 -22.37
C GLY A 58 -7.59 7.94 -23.73
N TRP A 59 -8.91 8.04 -23.75
CA TRP A 59 -9.68 8.39 -24.94
C TRP A 59 -9.30 9.76 -25.50
N TRP A 60 -9.18 10.76 -24.64
CA TRP A 60 -8.75 12.10 -25.06
C TRP A 60 -7.32 12.11 -25.63
N GLN A 61 -6.41 11.32 -25.05
CA GLN A 61 -5.04 11.19 -25.57
C GLN A 61 -5.01 10.47 -26.92
N TRP A 62 -5.88 9.48 -27.14
CA TRP A 62 -6.04 8.84 -28.45
C TRP A 62 -6.43 9.86 -29.52
N GLU A 63 -7.43 10.69 -29.25
CA GLU A 63 -7.83 11.77 -30.17
C GLU A 63 -6.72 12.83 -30.39
N ARG A 64 -5.81 13.01 -29.43
CA ARG A 64 -4.62 13.87 -29.60
C ARG A 64 -3.51 13.20 -30.37
N PHE A 65 -3.41 11.88 -30.35
CA PHE A 65 -2.49 11.13 -31.18
C PHE A 65 -2.92 11.16 -32.66
N GLU A 66 -4.22 11.05 -32.95
CA GLU A 66 -4.74 11.09 -34.32
C GLU A 66 -4.77 12.50 -34.94
N ALA A 67 -4.69 13.55 -34.12
CA ALA A 67 -4.68 14.93 -34.60
C ALA A 67 -3.39 15.28 -35.36
N VAL A 68 -3.46 16.31 -36.22
CA VAL A 68 -2.28 16.86 -36.92
C VAL A 68 -1.26 17.36 -35.90
N GLY A 69 -0.07 16.74 -35.88
CA GLY A 69 0.96 17.00 -34.86
C GLY A 69 0.97 16.03 -33.68
N GLY A 70 0.21 14.93 -33.74
CA GLY A 70 0.29 13.83 -32.77
C GLY A 70 1.68 13.21 -32.69
N SER A 71 2.10 12.86 -31.47
CA SER A 71 3.42 12.28 -31.20
C SER A 71 3.30 10.88 -30.59
N GLY A 72 4.37 10.08 -30.67
CA GLY A 72 4.42 8.77 -30.01
C GLY A 72 4.26 8.83 -28.48
N GLN A 73 4.57 9.97 -27.85
CA GLN A 73 4.33 10.17 -26.41
C GLN A 73 2.83 10.20 -26.09
N ASN A 74 2.01 10.83 -26.95
CA ASN A 74 0.56 10.90 -26.78
C ASN A 74 -0.04 9.48 -26.82
N LEU A 75 0.45 8.63 -27.73
CA LEU A 75 0.06 7.23 -27.81
C LEU A 75 0.44 6.47 -26.54
N GLY A 76 1.65 6.69 -26.04
CA GLY A 76 2.10 6.13 -24.76
C GLY A 76 1.13 6.48 -23.62
N TYR A 77 0.74 7.75 -23.50
CA TYR A 77 -0.25 8.17 -22.51
C TYR A 77 -1.64 7.59 -22.77
N ALA A 78 -2.08 7.52 -24.02
CA ALA A 78 -3.37 6.92 -24.40
C ALA A 78 -3.48 5.45 -23.95
N LEU A 79 -2.37 4.70 -23.99
CA LEU A 79 -2.30 3.31 -23.53
C LEU A 79 -2.01 3.19 -22.02
N GLN A 80 -1.25 4.13 -21.46
CA GLN A 80 -0.92 4.16 -20.03
C GLN A 80 -2.16 4.36 -19.15
N TRP A 81 -3.08 5.24 -19.53
CA TRP A 81 -4.27 5.51 -18.72
C TRP A 81 -5.20 4.29 -18.57
N PRO A 82 -5.50 3.49 -19.62
CA PRO A 82 -6.20 2.22 -19.48
C PRO A 82 -5.48 1.20 -18.58
N LEU A 83 -4.14 1.14 -18.62
CA LEU A 83 -3.37 0.27 -17.74
C LEU A 83 -3.56 0.67 -16.27
N PHE A 84 -3.59 1.97 -15.97
CA PHE A 84 -3.92 2.44 -14.62
C PHE A 84 -5.36 2.12 -14.21
N ALA A 85 -6.34 2.24 -15.11
CA ALA A 85 -7.71 1.83 -14.83
C ALA A 85 -7.78 0.34 -14.44
N ALA A 86 -7.11 -0.52 -15.20
CA ALA A 86 -7.02 -1.95 -14.90
C ALA A 86 -6.31 -2.21 -13.58
N PHE A 87 -5.22 -1.49 -13.28
CA PHE A 87 -4.48 -1.60 -12.02
C PHE A 87 -5.36 -1.27 -10.81
N VAL A 88 -6.16 -0.20 -10.85
CA VAL A 88 -7.06 0.17 -9.73
C VAL A 88 -8.12 -0.92 -9.49
N VAL A 89 -8.69 -1.50 -10.55
CA VAL A 89 -9.63 -2.62 -10.43
C VAL A 89 -8.95 -3.86 -9.86
N TYR A 90 -7.73 -4.16 -10.31
CA TYR A 90 -6.92 -5.26 -9.79
C TYR A 90 -6.62 -5.08 -8.29
N ALA A 91 -6.22 -3.88 -7.87
CA ALA A 91 -5.96 -3.56 -6.48
C ALA A 91 -7.20 -3.77 -5.61
N TYR A 92 -8.39 -3.35 -6.07
CA TYR A 92 -9.64 -3.62 -5.37
C TYR A 92 -9.94 -5.13 -5.28
N ARG A 93 -9.74 -5.88 -6.38
CA ARG A 93 -9.87 -7.35 -6.34
C ARG A 93 -8.95 -7.98 -5.30
N LYS A 94 -7.68 -7.59 -5.27
CA LYS A 94 -6.73 -8.13 -4.30
C LYS A 94 -7.07 -7.72 -2.88
N PHE A 95 -7.52 -6.49 -2.67
CA PHE A 95 -8.02 -6.02 -1.38
C PHE A 95 -9.21 -6.85 -0.89
N VAL A 96 -10.19 -7.15 -1.76
CA VAL A 96 -11.33 -8.01 -1.41
C VAL A 96 -10.87 -9.44 -1.09
N GLN A 97 -9.94 -9.99 -1.88
CA GLN A 97 -9.36 -11.31 -1.59
C GLN A 97 -8.68 -11.34 -0.22
N LEU A 98 -7.95 -10.29 0.17
CA LEU A 98 -7.31 -10.21 1.48
C LEU A 98 -8.31 -10.03 2.63
N GLU A 99 -9.45 -9.36 2.39
CA GLU A 99 -10.52 -9.26 3.40
C GLU A 99 -11.31 -10.57 3.58
N ASP A 100 -11.40 -11.38 2.53
CA ASP A 100 -12.18 -12.62 2.49
C ASP A 100 -11.33 -13.88 2.77
N ALA A 101 -10.00 -13.78 2.71
CA ALA A 101 -9.10 -14.90 2.99
C ALA A 101 -9.06 -15.21 4.50
N ASP A 102 -9.12 -16.51 4.83
CA ASP A 102 -8.98 -16.99 6.19
C ASP A 102 -7.52 -16.80 6.63
N PRO A 103 -7.22 -16.18 7.79
CA PRO A 103 -5.85 -15.94 8.23
C PRO A 103 -4.99 -17.21 8.22
N ASP A 104 -5.56 -18.34 8.60
CA ASP A 104 -4.89 -19.65 8.64
C ASP A 104 -4.51 -20.16 7.23
N GLU A 105 -5.30 -19.84 6.20
CA GLU A 105 -5.02 -20.21 4.80
C GLU A 105 -3.95 -19.31 4.18
N VAL A 106 -3.95 -18.02 4.53
CA VAL A 106 -2.92 -17.06 4.06
C VAL A 106 -1.57 -17.36 4.67
N GLU A 107 -1.51 -17.71 5.96
CA GLU A 107 -0.28 -18.14 6.62
C GLU A 107 0.27 -19.43 6.02
N ALA A 108 -0.58 -20.40 5.70
CA ALA A 108 -0.18 -21.65 5.04
C ALA A 108 0.33 -21.42 3.61
N GLU A 109 -0.31 -20.53 2.84
CA GLU A 109 0.11 -20.20 1.47
C GLU A 109 1.41 -19.38 1.45
N GLU A 110 1.61 -18.45 2.40
CA GLU A 110 2.88 -17.73 2.57
C GLU A 110 4.01 -18.62 3.07
N ALA A 111 3.75 -19.53 4.00
CA ALA A 111 4.74 -20.50 4.49
C ALA A 111 5.15 -21.50 3.40
N ALA A 112 4.27 -21.81 2.45
CA ALA A 112 4.56 -22.65 1.31
C ALA A 112 5.27 -21.91 0.16
N ALA A 113 5.04 -20.60 0.01
CA ALA A 113 5.56 -19.80 -1.10
C ALA A 113 6.99 -19.28 -0.87
N GLU A 114 7.42 -19.08 0.38
CA GLU A 114 8.73 -18.51 0.70
C GLU A 114 9.46 -19.39 1.73
N PRO A 115 10.62 -19.97 1.39
CA PRO A 115 11.56 -20.47 2.39
C PRO A 115 12.09 -19.28 3.22
N ARG A 116 11.30 -18.85 4.22
CA ARG A 116 11.71 -17.80 5.18
C ARG A 116 12.78 -18.29 6.16
N GLU A 117 13.02 -19.60 6.19
CA GLU A 117 14.17 -20.18 6.88
C GLU A 117 15.40 -20.12 5.98
N ILE A 118 16.41 -19.36 6.39
CA ILE A 118 17.74 -19.42 5.76
C ILE A 118 18.32 -20.80 6.11
N PRO A 119 18.49 -21.73 5.16
CA PRO A 119 19.08 -23.02 5.46
C PRO A 119 20.47 -22.79 6.07
N ALA A 120 20.75 -23.46 7.19
CA ALA A 120 21.96 -23.26 7.99
C ALA A 120 23.28 -23.43 7.20
N ASP A 121 23.20 -24.05 6.02
CA ASP A 121 24.31 -24.31 5.10
C ASP A 121 24.62 -23.14 4.14
N LEU A 122 23.71 -22.16 4.00
CA LEU A 122 23.94 -20.95 3.20
C LEU A 122 24.68 -19.85 3.95
N LEU A 123 24.69 -19.90 5.28
CA LEU A 123 25.45 -18.95 6.08
C LEU A 123 26.87 -19.50 6.27
N PRO A 124 27.93 -18.72 5.98
CA PRO A 124 29.26 -19.05 6.45
C PRO A 124 29.18 -19.32 7.95
N GLN A 125 29.78 -20.42 8.43
CA GLN A 125 29.86 -20.68 9.87
C GLN A 125 30.36 -19.41 10.53
N ARG A 126 29.53 -18.79 11.38
CA ARG A 126 29.90 -17.57 12.10
C ARG A 126 31.27 -17.87 12.72
N PRO A 127 32.34 -17.19 12.29
CA PRO A 127 33.61 -17.32 12.98
C PRO A 127 33.29 -16.99 14.43
N ARG A 128 33.48 -17.94 15.36
CA ARG A 128 33.50 -17.58 16.77
C ARG A 128 34.54 -16.50 16.84
N ALA A 129 34.11 -15.28 17.13
CA ALA A 129 35.02 -14.16 17.15
C ALA A 129 36.16 -14.58 18.08
N GLN A 130 37.38 -14.64 17.54
CA GLN A 130 38.59 -14.82 18.33
C GLN A 130 38.88 -13.49 19.05
N PHE A 131 37.86 -12.92 19.70
CA PHE A 131 38.07 -12.31 21.00
C PHE A 131 37.99 -13.53 21.96
N GLY A 132 38.93 -14.48 21.97
CA GLY A 132 40.32 -14.17 22.22
C GLY A 132 40.32 -13.20 23.38
N ASP A 133 39.77 -13.62 24.53
CA ASP A 133 40.17 -13.32 25.91
C ASP A 133 40.96 -12.02 26.12
N ALA A 134 40.60 -10.99 25.38
CA ALA A 134 40.83 -9.61 25.66
C ALA A 134 39.89 -9.38 26.82
N GLU A 135 40.41 -9.77 27.98
CA GLU A 135 39.95 -9.41 29.30
C GLU A 135 39.59 -7.94 29.17
N LEU A 136 38.29 -7.70 28.94
CA LEU A 136 37.72 -6.37 29.02
C LEU A 136 38.13 -5.93 30.41
N ASP A 137 39.08 -5.01 30.49
CA ASP A 137 39.60 -4.56 31.76
C ASP A 137 38.41 -4.13 32.59
N ALA A 138 38.06 -4.93 33.60
CA ALA A 138 36.85 -4.69 34.39
C ALA A 138 36.97 -3.37 35.16
N ASP A 139 38.17 -2.80 35.24
CA ASP A 139 38.43 -1.49 35.81
C ASP A 139 38.29 -0.34 34.81
N ASP A 140 38.27 -0.61 33.50
CA ASP A 140 37.97 0.40 32.49
C ASP A 140 36.49 0.85 32.59
N PRO A 141 36.22 2.15 32.79
CA PRO A 141 34.85 2.65 32.88
C PRO A 141 34.01 2.41 31.62
N GLU A 142 34.61 2.34 30.43
CA GLU A 142 33.86 2.09 29.19
C GLU A 142 33.50 0.61 29.02
N ALA A 143 34.43 -0.30 29.32
CA ALA A 143 34.19 -1.75 29.35
C ALA A 143 33.06 -2.13 30.32
N ARG A 144 33.03 -1.54 31.53
CA ARG A 144 31.94 -1.75 32.50
C ARG A 144 30.58 -1.30 31.98
N GLN A 145 30.50 -0.10 31.40
CA GLN A 145 29.26 0.40 30.81
C GLN A 145 28.76 -0.51 29.68
N MET A 146 29.67 -1.05 28.87
CA MET A 146 29.31 -1.95 27.77
C MET A 146 28.75 -3.29 28.28
N LEU A 147 29.31 -3.84 29.36
CA LEU A 147 28.83 -5.07 30.00
C LEU A 147 27.45 -4.87 30.64
N GLU A 148 27.29 -3.80 31.43
CA GLU A 148 26.00 -3.44 32.04
C GLU A 148 24.91 -3.26 30.98
N TYR A 149 25.25 -2.65 29.85
CA TYR A 149 24.33 -2.48 28.73
C TYR A 149 23.97 -3.83 28.07
N ASN A 150 24.94 -4.73 27.88
CA ASN A 150 24.68 -6.05 27.31
C ASN A 150 23.76 -6.88 28.24
N ASP A 151 24.03 -6.86 29.55
CA ASP A 151 23.20 -7.51 30.57
C ASP A 151 21.79 -6.92 30.61
N TYR A 152 21.66 -5.59 30.44
CA TYR A 152 20.36 -4.94 30.35
C TYR A 152 19.57 -5.39 29.11
N LEU A 153 20.22 -5.47 27.94
CA LEU A 153 19.59 -5.97 26.72
C LEU A 153 19.19 -7.45 26.84
N ALA A 154 20.02 -8.28 27.48
CA ALA A 154 19.71 -9.68 27.73
C ALA A 154 18.51 -9.82 28.67
N GLN A 155 18.42 -9.00 29.71
CA GLN A 155 17.25 -8.96 30.59
C GLN A 155 15.99 -8.50 29.88
N LEU A 156 16.08 -7.53 28.96
CA LEU A 156 14.93 -7.08 28.17
C LEU A 156 14.44 -8.20 27.24
N ALA A 157 15.36 -8.85 26.52
CA ALA A 157 15.06 -10.00 25.67
C ALA A 157 14.45 -11.17 26.46
N ALA A 158 14.92 -11.43 27.69
CA ALA A 158 14.36 -12.47 28.55
C ALA A 158 12.96 -12.11 29.10
N ARG A 159 12.66 -10.81 29.26
CA ARG A 159 11.35 -10.30 29.72
C ARG A 159 10.34 -10.14 28.58
N GLU A 160 10.79 -10.10 27.34
CA GLU A 160 9.96 -10.06 26.14
C GLU A 160 9.95 -11.45 25.48
N PRO A 161 9.24 -12.44 26.06
CA PRO A 161 9.07 -13.73 25.40
C PRO A 161 8.25 -13.50 24.11
N ASP A 162 8.92 -13.77 22.99
CA ASP A 162 8.37 -14.00 21.66
C ASP A 162 7.14 -13.17 21.26
N ARG A 163 7.40 -11.93 20.82
CA ARG A 163 6.41 -11.09 20.14
C ARG A 163 6.34 -11.35 18.62
N SER A 164 7.05 -12.36 18.14
CA SER A 164 7.20 -12.70 16.71
C SER A 164 6.14 -13.67 16.19
N THR A 165 5.23 -14.16 17.05
CA THR A 165 4.22 -15.18 16.72
C THR A 165 2.77 -14.62 16.79
N THR A 166 2.56 -13.35 16.47
CA THR A 166 1.21 -12.76 16.28
C THR A 166 1.24 -11.67 15.21
#